data_AF-A0A1T4P2T2-F1
#
_entry.id   AF-A0A1T4P2T2-F1
#
_cell.length_a   1.000
_cell.length_b   1.000
_cell.length_c   1.000
_cell.angle_alpha   90.00
_cell.angle_beta   90.00
_cell.angle_gamma   90.00
#
_symmetry.space_group_name_H-M   'P 1'
#
loop_
_entity.id
_entity.type
_entity.pdbx_description
1 polymer ?
#
loop_
_entity_poly.entity_id
_entity_poly.type
_entity_poly.pdbx_seq_one_letter_code
_entity_poly.pdbx_strand_id
1 'polypeptide(L)'
;MKKIYFLVLGALFSYTHAQLIVSEKIYQQMDARENPRVLLKSQKATVDRDSYIYTIAGTRDFKSGKNFQAKKLDDFHRFTISKKNKKKRPLASETEMRTRAMEDIKAILPKDVADSCAITSVGYEYEQRDSNKPRVVGSMIMAHRKLDGIPVRGSSYVLMSYDSTGNLSYMDIQWDKYNKVLAKSTVGETKRNKIHREEFNELVETISHDFKENELRGSLDNSTQTLTALENDNGEVMLVPSVTFIGQYSTKDSDESIPMTFDIPTDASLVPANKAIVSR
;
A
#
# COMPACT_ATOMS: atom_id res chain seq x y z
N MET A 1 -62.92 14.26 -4.31
CA MET A 1 -61.58 14.82 -4.67
C MET A 1 -60.53 14.14 -3.81
N LYS A 2 -59.48 13.59 -4.41
CA LYS A 2 -58.45 12.76 -3.76
C LYS A 2 -57.53 13.65 -2.91
N LYS A 3 -57.36 13.32 -1.63
CA LYS A 3 -56.33 13.91 -0.76
C LYS A 3 -54.99 13.28 -1.11
N ILE A 4 -54.08 14.06 -1.67
CA ILE A 4 -52.69 13.68 -1.87
C ILE A 4 -51.92 14.17 -0.65
N TYR A 5 -51.52 13.25 0.22
CA TYR A 5 -50.51 13.49 1.24
C TYR A 5 -49.15 13.34 0.56
N PHE A 6 -48.54 14.45 0.15
CA PHE A 6 -47.16 14.42 -0.30
C PHE A 6 -46.25 14.51 0.93
N LEU A 7 -45.55 13.40 1.16
CA LEU A 7 -44.39 13.28 2.04
C LEU A 7 -43.46 14.49 1.86
N VAL A 8 -43.40 15.35 2.87
CA VAL A 8 -42.19 16.15 3.13
C VAL A 8 -41.39 15.36 4.18
N LEU A 9 -40.81 14.26 3.72
CA LEU A 9 -39.78 13.49 4.43
C LEU A 9 -38.42 13.73 3.76
N GLY A 10 -38.19 14.98 3.34
CA GLY A 10 -37.05 15.40 2.52
C GLY A 10 -36.21 16.51 3.16
N ALA A 11 -36.27 16.67 4.48
CA ALA A 11 -35.49 17.69 5.21
C ALA A 11 -35.07 17.22 6.61
N LEU A 12 -34.63 15.98 6.72
CA LEU A 12 -33.75 15.50 7.79
C LEU A 12 -32.46 14.95 7.16
N PHE A 13 -31.88 15.69 6.21
CA PHE A 13 -30.42 15.65 6.02
C PHE A 13 -29.84 16.41 7.21
N SER A 14 -29.80 15.72 8.34
CA SER A 14 -29.16 16.17 9.55
C SER A 14 -27.73 16.58 9.22
N TYR A 15 -27.32 17.70 9.80
CA TYR A 15 -25.95 18.15 9.90
C TYR A 15 -25.04 17.04 10.48
N THR A 16 -24.52 16.16 9.64
CA THR A 16 -23.44 15.22 9.98
C THR A 16 -22.44 15.22 8.82
N HIS A 17 -21.80 16.37 8.58
CA HIS A 17 -20.85 16.58 7.49
C HIS A 17 -19.41 16.12 7.83
N ALA A 18 -19.22 15.47 8.98
CA ALA A 18 -17.96 14.85 9.39
C ALA A 18 -18.23 13.38 9.71
N GLN A 19 -17.92 12.50 8.76
CA GLN A 19 -18.05 11.05 8.93
C GLN A 19 -17.16 10.33 7.91
N LEU A 20 -16.52 9.24 8.34
CA LEU A 20 -15.87 8.29 7.44
C LEU A 20 -16.95 7.42 6.77
N ILE A 21 -16.97 7.40 5.44
CA ILE A 21 -17.88 6.56 4.66
C ILE A 21 -17.14 5.31 4.19
N VAL A 22 -17.62 4.13 4.59
CA VAL A 22 -17.08 2.86 4.09
C VAL A 22 -17.90 2.40 2.88
N SER A 23 -17.23 2.21 1.74
CA SER A 23 -17.87 1.70 0.53
C SER A 23 -18.40 0.27 0.73
N GLU A 24 -19.59 -0.03 0.20
CA GLU A 24 -20.16 -1.39 0.22
C GLU A 24 -19.20 -2.42 -0.38
N LYS A 25 -18.39 -2.01 -1.36
CA LYS A 25 -17.36 -2.84 -1.99
C LYS A 25 -16.37 -3.41 -0.97
N ILE A 26 -16.06 -2.70 0.11
CA ILE A 26 -15.17 -3.18 1.18
C ILE A 26 -15.78 -4.42 1.85
N TYR A 27 -17.04 -4.35 2.25
CA TYR A 27 -17.74 -5.47 2.87
C TYR A 27 -17.86 -6.65 1.92
N GLN A 28 -18.18 -6.41 0.64
CA GLN A 28 -18.18 -7.47 -0.39
C GLN A 28 -16.80 -8.12 -0.56
N GLN A 29 -15.72 -7.34 -0.51
CA GLN A 29 -14.34 -7.86 -0.57
C GLN A 29 -13.96 -8.65 0.69
N MET A 30 -14.46 -8.28 1.87
CA MET A 30 -14.29 -9.05 3.10
C MET A 30 -15.06 -10.36 3.01
N ASP A 31 -16.35 -10.32 2.67
CA ASP A 31 -17.20 -11.53 2.57
C ASP A 31 -16.66 -12.51 1.52
N ALA A 32 -16.11 -12.01 0.41
CA ALA A 32 -15.46 -12.85 -0.60
C ALA A 32 -14.20 -13.57 -0.06
N ARG A 33 -13.46 -12.95 0.87
CA ARG A 33 -12.31 -13.58 1.54
C ARG A 33 -12.75 -14.62 2.55
N GLU A 34 -13.90 -14.40 3.19
CA GLU A 34 -14.48 -15.32 4.16
C GLU A 34 -15.11 -16.56 3.50
N ASN A 35 -15.43 -16.49 2.20
CA ASN A 35 -16.08 -17.57 1.46
C ASN A 35 -15.13 -18.23 0.43
N PRO A 36 -14.59 -19.44 0.72
CA PRO A 36 -13.67 -20.13 -0.18
C PRO A 36 -14.29 -20.55 -1.53
N ARG A 37 -15.63 -20.52 -1.67
CA ARG A 37 -16.32 -20.76 -2.95
C ARG A 37 -16.28 -19.56 -3.90
N VAL A 38 -16.09 -18.35 -3.37
CA VAL A 38 -16.07 -17.08 -4.12
C VAL A 38 -14.64 -16.67 -4.49
N LEU A 39 -13.63 -17.26 -3.84
CA LEU A 39 -12.22 -17.00 -4.14
C LEU A 39 -11.82 -17.43 -5.56
N LEU A 40 -11.24 -16.48 -6.31
CA LEU A 40 -10.56 -16.77 -7.57
C LEU A 40 -9.39 -17.74 -7.34
N LYS A 41 -8.99 -18.52 -8.36
CA LYS A 41 -7.88 -19.49 -8.27
C LYS A 41 -6.57 -18.90 -7.71
N SER A 42 -6.30 -17.62 -7.95
CA SER A 42 -5.12 -16.90 -7.42
C SER A 42 -5.20 -16.63 -5.92
N GLN A 43 -6.39 -16.56 -5.32
CA GLN A 43 -6.60 -16.31 -3.89
C GLN A 43 -6.74 -17.60 -3.07
N LYS A 44 -7.01 -18.75 -3.73
CA LYS A 44 -7.05 -20.06 -3.07
C LYS A 44 -5.68 -20.57 -2.60
N ALA A 45 -4.59 -20.11 -3.22
CA ALA A 45 -3.23 -20.54 -2.88
C ALA A 45 -2.76 -20.05 -1.50
N THR A 46 -3.44 -19.05 -0.93
CA THR A 46 -3.10 -18.43 0.37
C THR A 46 -3.83 -19.05 1.57
N VAL A 47 -4.72 -20.02 1.33
CA VAL A 47 -5.59 -20.63 2.35
C VAL A 47 -5.14 -22.06 2.67
N ASP A 48 -3.84 -22.33 2.66
CA ASP A 48 -3.32 -23.62 3.14
C ASP A 48 -3.10 -23.58 4.66
N ARG A 49 -3.28 -24.73 5.31
CA ARG A 49 -3.40 -24.88 6.78
C ARG A 49 -2.18 -24.47 7.60
N ASP A 50 -1.06 -24.21 6.92
CA ASP A 50 0.19 -23.71 7.45
C ASP A 50 0.33 -22.23 7.11
N SER A 51 0.15 -21.35 8.09
CA SER A 51 0.38 -19.91 7.91
C SER A 51 1.89 -19.63 7.97
N TYR A 52 2.32 -18.61 7.24
CA TYR A 52 3.72 -18.19 7.24
C TYR A 52 3.80 -16.70 7.50
N ILE A 53 4.83 -16.32 8.25
CA ILE A 53 5.26 -14.93 8.39
C ILE A 53 6.66 -14.80 7.80
N TYR A 54 7.11 -13.56 7.63
CA TYR A 54 8.48 -13.29 7.21
C TYR A 54 9.23 -12.51 8.27
N THR A 55 10.44 -12.93 8.60
CA THR A 55 11.35 -12.14 9.44
C THR A 55 12.38 -11.44 8.56
N ILE A 56 12.75 -10.22 8.94
CA ILE A 56 13.83 -9.48 8.26
C ILE A 56 15.15 -10.16 8.59
N ALA A 57 15.85 -10.65 7.55
CA ALA A 57 17.14 -11.32 7.64
C ALA A 57 18.33 -10.39 7.34
N GLY A 58 18.07 -9.09 7.26
CA GLY A 58 19.02 -8.03 6.91
C GLY A 58 18.77 -7.45 5.51
N THR A 59 19.50 -6.40 5.16
CA THR A 59 19.26 -5.65 3.92
C THR A 59 20.21 -6.05 2.80
N ARG A 60 19.74 -6.03 1.55
CA ARG A 60 20.59 -6.26 0.38
C ARG A 60 21.51 -5.07 0.14
N ASP A 61 22.77 -5.38 -0.15
CA ASP A 61 23.73 -4.38 -0.61
C ASP A 61 23.78 -4.33 -2.14
N PHE A 62 23.92 -3.13 -2.69
CA PHE A 62 23.95 -2.89 -4.14
C PHE A 62 25.26 -2.24 -4.55
N LYS A 63 25.81 -2.71 -5.68
CA LYS A 63 27.07 -2.22 -6.24
C LYS A 63 26.82 -1.32 -7.45
N SER A 64 27.73 -0.38 -7.68
CA SER A 64 27.71 0.48 -8.87
C SER A 64 27.86 -0.34 -10.15
N GLY A 65 27.25 0.13 -11.23
CA GLY A 65 27.31 -0.49 -12.55
C GLY A 65 27.95 0.42 -13.58
N LYS A 66 27.99 -0.04 -14.84
CA LYS A 66 28.57 0.74 -15.96
C LYS A 66 27.86 2.07 -16.21
N ASN A 67 26.54 2.13 -15.95
CA ASN A 67 25.67 3.25 -16.31
C ASN A 67 25.04 3.97 -15.10
N PHE A 68 25.39 3.56 -13.88
CA PHE A 68 24.85 4.15 -12.66
C PHE A 68 25.85 4.02 -11.52
N GLN A 69 25.82 4.99 -10.60
CA GLN A 69 26.54 4.91 -9.33
C GLN A 69 25.54 4.58 -8.22
N ALA A 70 25.83 3.55 -7.44
CA ALA A 70 25.08 3.19 -6.24
C ALA A 70 25.85 3.69 -5.01
N LYS A 71 25.19 4.49 -4.18
CA LYS A 71 25.71 4.95 -2.89
C LYS A 71 24.81 4.40 -1.78
N LYS A 72 25.40 3.69 -0.82
CA LYS A 72 24.72 3.32 0.42
C LYS A 72 24.54 4.57 1.29
N LEU A 73 23.32 4.82 1.70
CA LEU A 73 22.93 5.78 2.74
C LEU A 73 22.49 4.97 3.97
N ASP A 74 21.93 5.60 5.00
CA ASP A 74 21.64 4.96 6.29
C ASP A 74 20.83 3.65 6.11
N ASP A 75 19.62 3.76 5.56
CA ASP A 75 18.70 2.62 5.43
C ASP A 75 18.44 2.16 3.97
N PHE A 76 19.00 2.86 2.98
CA PHE A 76 18.72 2.59 1.57
C PHE A 76 19.92 2.91 0.66
N HIS A 77 19.85 2.45 -0.59
CA HIS A 77 20.82 2.79 -1.63
C HIS A 77 20.24 3.79 -2.62
N ARG A 78 20.98 4.85 -2.92
CA ARG A 78 20.66 5.78 -4.00
C ARG A 78 21.45 5.45 -5.25
N PHE A 79 20.75 5.21 -6.33
CA PHE A 79 21.27 4.98 -7.67
C PHE A 79 21.15 6.29 -8.46
N THR A 80 22.29 6.85 -8.85
CA THR A 80 22.34 8.04 -9.71
C THR A 80 22.73 7.61 -11.11
N ILE A 81 21.91 7.94 -12.11
CA ILE A 81 22.16 7.52 -13.49
C ILE A 81 23.05 8.53 -14.20
N SER A 82 24.12 8.05 -14.82
CA SER A 82 25.03 8.91 -15.59
C SER A 82 24.32 9.49 -16.81
N LYS A 83 24.18 10.83 -16.87
CA LYS A 83 23.39 11.60 -17.85
C LYS A 83 23.93 11.61 -19.29
N LYS A 84 24.80 10.68 -19.71
CA LYS A 84 25.41 10.75 -21.05
C LYS A 84 24.37 10.39 -22.13
N ASN A 85 23.94 11.40 -22.89
CA ASN A 85 23.10 11.31 -24.10
C ASN A 85 21.71 10.68 -23.94
N LYS A 86 20.91 11.07 -22.94
CA LYS A 86 19.51 10.68 -22.88
C LYS A 86 18.65 11.52 -23.84
N LYS A 87 18.02 10.88 -24.83
CA LYS A 87 16.98 11.51 -25.66
C LYS A 87 15.83 11.96 -24.75
N LYS A 88 15.37 13.21 -24.88
CA LYS A 88 14.21 13.70 -24.12
C LYS A 88 13.01 12.80 -24.40
N ARG A 89 12.38 12.30 -23.34
CA ARG A 89 11.18 11.45 -23.38
C ARG A 89 10.15 12.10 -22.46
N PRO A 90 9.29 12.99 -22.95
CA PRO A 90 8.35 13.73 -22.12
C PRO A 90 7.57 12.83 -21.16
N LEU A 91 7.26 13.36 -19.97
CA LEU A 91 6.37 12.70 -19.01
C LEU A 91 5.05 12.36 -19.70
N ALA A 92 4.56 11.16 -19.42
CA ALA A 92 3.44 10.54 -20.13
C ALA A 92 2.30 10.19 -19.18
N SER A 93 1.25 9.55 -19.71
CA SER A 93 0.13 9.02 -18.91
C SER A 93 0.61 8.01 -17.87
N GLU A 94 -0.20 7.78 -16.84
CA GLU A 94 0.14 6.89 -15.73
C GLU A 94 0.55 5.49 -16.22
N THR A 95 -0.23 4.91 -17.13
CA THR A 95 0.04 3.59 -17.73
C THR A 95 1.38 3.52 -18.44
N GLU A 96 1.72 4.56 -19.20
CA GLU A 96 2.98 4.63 -19.91
C GLU A 96 4.16 4.83 -18.94
N MET A 97 3.97 5.66 -17.91
CA MET A 97 4.96 5.86 -16.85
C MET A 97 5.22 4.57 -16.05
N ARG A 98 4.17 3.79 -15.74
CA ARG A 98 4.32 2.45 -15.12
C ARG A 98 5.17 1.53 -15.99
N THR A 99 4.96 1.55 -17.30
CA THR A 99 5.68 0.69 -18.25
C THR A 99 7.16 1.07 -18.30
N ARG A 100 7.44 2.38 -18.47
CA ARG A 100 8.80 2.93 -18.49
C ARG A 100 9.56 2.67 -17.18
N ALA A 101 8.91 2.88 -16.04
CA ALA A 101 9.49 2.58 -14.73
C ALA A 101 9.88 1.11 -14.60
N MET A 102 9.04 0.22 -15.13
CA MET A 102 9.31 -1.21 -15.06
C MET A 102 10.47 -1.64 -15.97
N GLU A 103 10.61 -1.01 -17.13
CA GLU A 103 11.77 -1.17 -18.01
C GLU A 103 13.06 -0.69 -17.35
N ASP A 104 13.04 0.49 -16.73
CA ASP A 104 14.19 1.07 -16.03
C ASP A 104 14.63 0.20 -14.84
N ILE A 105 13.67 -0.30 -14.04
CA ILE A 105 13.96 -1.26 -12.97
C ILE A 105 14.65 -2.52 -13.53
N LYS A 106 14.13 -3.12 -14.60
CA LYS A 106 14.72 -4.32 -15.22
C LYS A 106 16.11 -4.05 -15.81
N ALA A 107 16.39 -2.83 -16.25
CA ALA A 107 17.68 -2.46 -16.82
C ALA A 107 18.75 -2.17 -15.75
N ILE A 108 18.35 -1.72 -14.56
CA ILE A 108 19.27 -1.26 -13.51
C ILE A 108 19.45 -2.30 -12.41
N LEU A 109 18.35 -2.92 -11.98
CA LEU A 109 18.34 -3.80 -10.82
C LEU A 109 18.59 -5.26 -11.21
N PRO A 110 19.15 -6.07 -10.30
CA PRO A 110 19.27 -7.51 -10.50
C PRO A 110 17.90 -8.15 -10.82
N LYS A 111 17.92 -9.15 -11.70
CA LYS A 111 16.70 -9.82 -12.18
C LYS A 111 15.77 -10.26 -11.05
N ASP A 112 16.32 -10.80 -9.97
CA ASP A 112 15.53 -11.29 -8.84
C ASP A 112 14.79 -10.17 -8.09
N VAL A 113 15.36 -8.96 -8.03
CA VAL A 113 14.68 -7.76 -7.50
C VAL A 113 13.62 -7.27 -8.47
N ALA A 114 13.96 -7.17 -9.76
CA ALA A 114 13.05 -6.68 -10.80
C ALA A 114 11.80 -7.58 -10.98
N ASP A 115 11.97 -8.90 -10.93
CA ASP A 115 10.87 -9.87 -11.08
C ASP A 115 9.96 -9.88 -9.83
N SER A 116 10.51 -9.54 -8.66
CA SER A 116 9.80 -9.52 -7.39
C SER A 116 9.32 -8.13 -6.97
N CYS A 117 9.20 -7.17 -7.89
CA CYS A 117 8.62 -5.86 -7.59
C CYS A 117 7.29 -5.62 -8.34
N ALA A 118 6.49 -4.69 -7.84
CA ALA A 118 5.28 -4.20 -8.51
C ALA A 118 5.11 -2.70 -8.26
N ILE A 119 4.81 -1.94 -9.32
CA ILE A 119 4.51 -0.51 -9.19
C ILE A 119 3.20 -0.35 -8.42
N THR A 120 3.25 0.31 -7.27
CA THR A 120 2.09 0.56 -6.41
C THR A 120 1.56 1.98 -6.56
N SER A 121 2.42 2.95 -6.87
CA SER A 121 2.01 4.36 -7.02
C SER A 121 2.78 5.06 -8.13
N VAL A 122 2.10 5.99 -8.78
CA VAL A 122 2.65 6.94 -9.75
C VAL A 122 2.12 8.32 -9.38
N GLY A 123 3.01 9.20 -8.97
CA GLY A 123 2.73 10.60 -8.67
C GLY A 123 3.34 11.51 -9.72
N TYR A 124 2.77 12.71 -9.84
CA TYR A 124 3.24 13.78 -10.71
C TYR A 124 3.49 15.03 -9.89
N GLU A 125 4.60 15.70 -10.16
CA GLU A 125 4.92 16.99 -9.56
C GLU A 125 4.42 18.11 -10.47
N TYR A 126 3.76 19.11 -9.90
CA TYR A 126 3.19 20.23 -10.63
C TYR A 126 3.83 21.55 -10.19
N GLU A 127 4.21 22.37 -11.17
CA GLU A 127 4.62 23.76 -10.95
C GLU A 127 3.44 24.66 -11.35
N GLN A 128 2.97 25.48 -10.41
CA GLN A 128 2.07 26.60 -10.73
C GLN A 128 2.93 27.81 -11.15
N ARG A 129 2.64 28.36 -12.33
CA ARG A 129 3.13 29.67 -12.78
C ARG A 129 1.95 30.63 -12.86
N ASP A 130 2.23 31.92 -13.04
CA ASP A 130 1.24 33.01 -13.20
C ASP A 130 0.16 32.78 -14.29
N SER A 131 0.31 31.74 -15.11
CA SER A 131 -0.74 31.24 -16.01
C SER A 131 -1.61 30.18 -15.33
N ASN A 132 -2.94 30.30 -15.45
CA ASN A 132 -3.99 29.43 -14.87
C ASN A 132 -3.94 27.91 -15.18
N LYS A 133 -2.84 27.35 -15.70
CA LYS A 133 -2.70 25.91 -15.95
C LYS A 133 -1.45 25.34 -15.28
N PRO A 134 -1.59 24.42 -14.31
CA PRO A 134 -0.46 23.74 -13.69
C PRO A 134 0.29 22.91 -14.74
N ARG A 135 1.63 22.95 -14.69
CA ARG A 135 2.49 22.17 -15.59
C ARG A 135 3.13 21.03 -14.82
N VAL A 136 3.09 19.82 -15.38
CA VAL A 136 3.84 18.68 -14.84
C VAL A 136 5.35 18.92 -15.04
N VAL A 137 6.11 18.88 -13.95
CA VAL A 137 7.56 19.13 -13.90
C VAL A 137 8.37 17.93 -13.40
N GLY A 138 7.70 16.86 -12.99
CA GLY A 138 8.36 15.64 -12.53
C GLY A 138 7.36 14.50 -12.35
N SER A 139 7.89 13.30 -12.09
CA SER A 139 7.09 12.16 -11.66
C SER A 139 7.85 11.33 -10.65
N MET A 140 7.14 10.88 -9.61
CA MET A 140 7.65 10.02 -8.56
C MET A 140 6.92 8.69 -8.63
N ILE A 141 7.64 7.58 -8.77
CA ILE A 141 7.05 6.25 -8.95
C ILE A 141 7.57 5.34 -7.86
N MET A 142 6.63 4.67 -7.18
CA MET A 142 6.92 3.75 -6.08
C MET A 142 6.62 2.33 -6.54
N ALA A 143 7.58 1.43 -6.37
CA ALA A 143 7.40 0.00 -6.48
C ALA A 143 7.64 -0.66 -5.13
N HIS A 144 6.88 -1.71 -4.83
CA HIS A 144 7.08 -2.50 -3.62
C HIS A 144 7.50 -3.93 -3.96
N ARG A 145 8.25 -4.56 -3.05
CA ARG A 145 8.56 -5.98 -3.13
C ARG A 145 7.28 -6.82 -3.06
N LYS A 146 7.27 -7.96 -3.75
CA LYS A 146 6.32 -9.04 -3.60
C LYS A 146 7.00 -10.26 -2.99
N LEU A 147 6.35 -10.88 -2.01
CA LEU A 147 6.70 -12.19 -1.48
C LEU A 147 5.51 -13.11 -1.73
N ASP A 148 5.75 -14.25 -2.40
CA ASP A 148 4.69 -15.18 -2.83
C ASP A 148 3.54 -14.48 -3.60
N GLY A 149 3.86 -13.44 -4.36
CA GLY A 149 2.89 -12.65 -5.13
C GLY A 149 2.15 -11.58 -4.32
N ILE A 150 2.33 -11.51 -3.00
CA ILE A 150 1.71 -10.51 -2.11
C ILE A 150 2.65 -9.32 -1.92
N PRO A 151 2.21 -8.07 -2.13
CA PRO A 151 3.06 -6.90 -1.93
C PRO A 151 3.40 -6.67 -0.45
N VAL A 152 4.67 -6.37 -0.20
CA VAL A 152 5.21 -5.94 1.09
C VAL A 152 4.99 -4.45 1.24
N ARG A 153 4.39 -4.06 2.36
CA ARG A 153 4.13 -2.66 2.67
C ARG A 153 5.29 -2.06 3.49
N GLY A 154 5.82 -0.94 3.03
CA GLY A 154 6.70 -0.05 3.82
C GLY A 154 8.18 -0.41 3.85
N SER A 155 8.55 -1.65 4.17
CA SER A 155 9.96 -1.99 4.46
C SER A 155 10.82 -2.38 3.23
N SER A 156 10.22 -2.55 2.05
CA SER A 156 10.98 -2.92 0.85
C SER A 156 10.39 -2.31 -0.41
N TYR A 157 11.09 -1.30 -0.93
CA TYR A 157 10.60 -0.45 -1.99
C TYR A 157 11.69 -0.05 -2.98
N VAL A 158 11.24 0.40 -4.14
CA VAL A 158 12.02 1.15 -5.13
C VAL A 158 11.28 2.44 -5.39
N LEU A 159 11.90 3.57 -5.07
CA LEU A 159 11.39 4.91 -5.36
C LEU A 159 12.17 5.48 -6.55
N MET A 160 11.48 5.92 -7.57
CA MET A 160 12.06 6.41 -8.81
C MET A 160 11.62 7.84 -9.06
N SER A 161 12.57 8.73 -9.34
CA SER A 161 12.30 10.14 -9.63
C SER A 161 12.63 10.46 -11.07
N TYR A 162 11.64 10.95 -11.81
CA TYR A 162 11.76 11.41 -13.19
C TYR A 162 11.73 12.94 -13.24
N ASP A 163 12.69 13.54 -13.93
CA ASP A 163 12.72 14.99 -14.13
C ASP A 163 11.68 15.49 -15.16
N SER A 164 11.60 16.81 -15.33
CA SER A 164 10.72 17.48 -16.30
C SER A 164 10.98 17.09 -17.76
N THR A 165 12.11 16.45 -18.07
CA THR A 165 12.41 15.91 -19.40
C THR A 165 11.95 14.46 -19.57
N GLY A 166 11.35 13.90 -18.51
CA GLY A 166 10.88 12.54 -18.34
C GLY A 166 11.99 11.50 -18.31
N ASN A 167 13.20 11.91 -17.93
CA ASN A 167 14.32 11.00 -17.72
C ASN A 167 14.41 10.63 -16.24
N LEU A 168 14.74 9.36 -15.96
CA LEU A 168 15.05 8.89 -14.61
C LEU A 168 16.29 9.62 -14.07
N SER A 169 16.09 10.40 -13.02
CA SER A 169 17.07 11.21 -12.30
C SER A 169 17.84 10.37 -11.29
N TYR A 170 17.10 9.73 -10.38
CA TYR A 170 17.63 8.83 -9.38
C TYR A 170 16.63 7.73 -9.04
N MET A 171 17.13 6.67 -8.43
CA MET A 171 16.35 5.58 -7.87
C MET A 171 16.85 5.28 -6.46
N ASP A 172 15.97 5.39 -5.47
CA ASP A 172 16.24 4.97 -4.10
C ASP A 172 15.66 3.58 -3.88
N ILE A 173 16.43 2.70 -3.25
CA ILE A 173 16.02 1.32 -3.02
C ILE A 173 16.39 0.88 -1.61
N GLN A 174 15.38 0.41 -0.89
CA GLN A 174 15.54 -0.37 0.33
C GLN A 174 15.02 -1.77 0.03
N TRP A 175 15.87 -2.77 0.16
CA TRP A 175 15.52 -4.14 -0.24
C TRP A 175 15.95 -5.15 0.80
N ASP A 176 15.06 -5.40 1.76
CA ASP A 176 15.34 -6.36 2.82
C ASP A 176 15.27 -7.78 2.31
N LYS A 177 16.09 -8.64 2.90
CA LYS A 177 16.04 -10.09 2.75
C LYS A 177 15.09 -10.63 3.80
N TYR A 178 14.35 -11.66 3.43
CA TYR A 178 13.33 -12.23 4.29
C TYR A 178 13.54 -13.72 4.44
N ASN A 179 13.38 -14.21 5.66
CA ASN A 179 13.27 -15.63 5.95
C ASN A 179 11.79 -15.97 6.14
N LYS A 180 11.31 -16.99 5.42
CA LYS A 180 9.95 -17.49 5.58
C LYS A 180 9.92 -18.41 6.79
N VAL A 181 9.07 -18.09 7.76
CA VAL A 181 8.94 -18.82 9.03
C VAL A 181 7.54 -19.41 9.12
N LEU A 182 7.46 -20.70 9.44
CA LEU A 182 6.19 -21.35 9.72
C LEU A 182 5.59 -20.77 11.01
N ALA A 183 4.37 -20.25 10.92
CA ALA A 183 3.64 -19.67 12.03
C ALA A 183 2.33 -20.44 12.23
N LYS A 184 2.05 -20.80 13.49
CA LYS A 184 0.82 -21.49 13.83
C LYS A 184 -0.14 -20.51 14.48
N SER A 185 -1.22 -20.23 13.77
CA SER A 185 -2.37 -19.52 14.32
C SER A 185 -2.87 -20.19 15.60
N THR A 186 -3.11 -19.39 16.65
CA THR A 186 -3.78 -19.88 17.86
C THR A 186 -5.31 -19.82 17.73
N VAL A 187 -5.80 -19.27 16.61
CA VAL A 187 -7.22 -19.02 16.34
C VAL A 187 -7.71 -19.92 15.21
N GLY A 188 -8.84 -20.61 15.44
CA GLY A 188 -9.49 -21.39 14.38
C GLY A 188 -9.96 -20.51 13.21
N GLU A 189 -9.88 -21.01 11.98
CA GLU A 189 -10.15 -20.22 10.75
C GLU A 189 -11.47 -19.45 10.76
N THR A 190 -12.57 -20.08 11.16
CA THR A 190 -13.89 -19.44 11.23
C THR A 190 -13.95 -18.31 12.27
N LYS A 191 -13.12 -18.40 13.32
CA LYS A 191 -13.01 -17.34 14.33
C LYS A 191 -12.12 -16.20 13.85
N ARG A 192 -11.08 -16.46 13.04
CA ARG A 192 -10.19 -15.43 12.48
C ARG A 192 -10.94 -14.40 11.66
N ASN A 193 -11.77 -14.87 10.74
CA ASN A 193 -12.58 -13.99 9.88
C ASN A 193 -13.50 -13.08 10.71
N LYS A 194 -14.16 -13.67 11.72
CA LYS A 194 -15.02 -12.91 12.62
C LYS A 194 -14.25 -11.85 13.39
N ILE A 195 -13.09 -12.20 13.96
CA ILE A 195 -12.22 -11.27 14.69
C ILE A 195 -11.75 -10.14 13.78
N HIS A 196 -11.27 -10.45 12.57
CA HIS A 196 -10.84 -9.43 11.61
C HIS A 196 -11.97 -8.46 11.24
N ARG A 197 -13.21 -8.94 11.13
CA ARG A 197 -14.38 -8.08 10.87
C ARG A 197 -14.75 -7.23 12.08
N GLU A 198 -14.63 -7.78 13.28
CA GLU A 198 -14.80 -7.02 14.53
C GLU A 198 -13.74 -5.92 14.65
N GLU A 199 -12.46 -6.23 14.43
CA GLU A 199 -11.34 -5.27 14.41
C GLU A 199 -11.54 -4.17 13.35
N PHE A 200 -12.01 -4.52 12.15
CA PHE A 200 -12.32 -3.54 11.12
C PHE A 200 -13.42 -2.56 11.54
N ASN A 201 -14.50 -3.07 12.14
CA ASN A 201 -15.60 -2.21 12.59
C ASN A 201 -15.16 -1.27 13.73
N GLU A 202 -14.37 -1.77 14.67
CA GLU A 202 -13.82 -0.97 15.78
C GLU A 202 -12.89 0.14 15.26
N LEU A 203 -12.02 -0.19 14.29
CA LEU A 203 -11.17 0.79 13.63
C LEU A 203 -11.99 1.87 12.91
N VAL A 204 -13.01 1.46 12.15
CA VAL A 204 -13.92 2.40 11.44
C VAL A 204 -14.63 3.31 12.43
N GLU A 205 -15.10 2.79 13.57
CA GLU A 205 -15.75 3.57 14.62
C GLU A 205 -14.78 4.58 15.23
N THR A 206 -13.56 4.15 15.55
CA THR A 206 -12.50 5.00 16.12
C THR A 206 -12.14 6.14 15.18
N ILE A 207 -11.90 5.85 13.89
CA ILE A 207 -11.57 6.88 12.89
C ILE A 207 -12.78 7.80 12.64
N SER A 208 -14.00 7.26 12.61
CA SER A 208 -15.20 8.07 12.45
C SER A 208 -15.36 9.07 13.59
N HIS A 209 -15.01 8.67 14.81
CA HIS A 209 -15.00 9.54 15.97
C HIS A 209 -13.95 10.64 15.82
N ASP A 210 -12.70 10.29 15.50
CA ASP A 210 -11.60 11.23 15.27
C ASP A 210 -11.94 12.23 14.14
N PHE A 211 -12.53 11.76 13.05
CA PHE A 211 -12.96 12.62 11.94
C PHE A 211 -14.03 13.61 12.37
N LYS A 212 -14.94 13.20 13.26
CA LYS A 212 -15.97 14.08 13.80
C LYS A 212 -15.36 15.14 14.72
N GLU A 213 -14.39 14.79 15.56
CA GLU A 213 -13.71 15.73 16.46
C GLU A 213 -12.85 16.75 15.68
N ASN A 214 -12.24 16.32 14.58
CA ASN A 214 -11.34 17.16 13.77
C ASN A 214 -12.00 17.78 12.53
N GLU A 215 -13.34 17.72 12.42
CA GLU A 215 -14.11 18.25 11.28
C GLU A 215 -13.61 17.74 9.90
N LEU A 216 -13.26 16.46 9.84
CA LEU A 216 -12.80 15.77 8.64
C LEU A 216 -13.93 14.98 7.98
N ARG A 217 -13.80 14.82 6.66
CA ARG A 217 -14.64 13.94 5.85
C ARG A 217 -13.74 12.97 5.09
N GLY A 218 -14.18 11.74 4.88
CA GLY A 218 -13.41 10.82 4.04
C GLY A 218 -14.14 9.54 3.70
N SER A 219 -13.48 8.71 2.90
CA SER A 219 -13.99 7.45 2.40
C SER A 219 -12.97 6.34 2.45
N LEU A 220 -13.43 5.10 2.67
CA LEU A 220 -12.69 3.88 2.40
C LEU A 220 -13.30 3.19 1.17
N ASP A 221 -12.52 3.10 0.09
CA ASP A 221 -13.03 2.76 -1.24
C ASP A 221 -12.54 1.40 -1.75
N ASN A 222 -11.40 0.93 -1.24
CA ASN A 222 -10.82 -0.32 -1.68
C ASN A 222 -10.03 -1.03 -0.58
N SER A 223 -9.83 -2.34 -0.74
CA SER A 223 -8.94 -3.12 0.10
C SER A 223 -8.10 -4.09 -0.73
N THR A 224 -6.88 -4.37 -0.28
CA THR A 224 -5.96 -5.31 -0.91
C THR A 224 -5.22 -6.15 0.12
N GLN A 225 -4.86 -7.38 -0.24
CA GLN A 225 -3.99 -8.20 0.61
C GLN A 225 -2.55 -7.71 0.48
N THR A 226 -1.87 -7.61 1.62
CA THR A 226 -0.49 -7.14 1.76
C THR A 226 0.24 -7.94 2.82
N LEU A 227 1.54 -7.71 2.91
CA LEU A 227 2.36 -8.09 4.05
C LEU A 227 2.77 -6.81 4.77
N THR A 228 2.29 -6.62 6.00
CA THR A 228 2.58 -5.42 6.80
C THR A 228 3.58 -5.74 7.90
N ALA A 229 4.48 -4.80 8.16
CA ALA A 229 5.43 -4.90 9.25
C ALA A 229 4.71 -4.74 10.61
N LEU A 230 4.94 -5.69 11.52
CA LEU A 230 4.57 -5.63 12.92
C LEU A 230 5.79 -5.95 13.77
N GLU A 231 5.93 -5.23 14.87
CA GLU A 231 6.96 -5.48 15.88
C GLU A 231 6.38 -6.39 16.96
N ASN A 232 7.14 -7.40 17.40
CA ASN A 232 6.77 -8.20 18.57
C ASN A 232 7.27 -7.57 19.87
N ASP A 233 6.91 -8.18 21.00
CA ASP A 233 7.31 -7.75 22.34
C ASP A 233 8.84 -7.69 22.56
N ASN A 234 9.64 -8.33 21.69
CA ASN A 234 11.10 -8.30 21.74
C ASN A 234 11.73 -7.22 20.84
N GLY A 235 10.93 -6.43 20.13
CA GLY A 235 11.41 -5.44 19.18
C GLY A 235 11.77 -6.00 17.79
N GLU A 236 11.44 -7.26 17.50
CA GLU A 236 11.71 -7.87 16.20
C GLU A 236 10.59 -7.54 15.20
N VAL A 237 10.97 -6.98 14.06
CA VAL A 237 10.03 -6.66 12.98
C VAL A 237 9.77 -7.87 12.09
N MET A 238 8.50 -8.23 11.96
CA MET A 238 7.99 -9.32 11.15
C MET A 238 6.97 -8.81 10.14
N LEU A 239 6.94 -9.41 8.95
CA LEU A 239 5.85 -9.21 8.03
C LEU A 239 4.77 -10.25 8.27
N VAL A 240 3.57 -9.77 8.56
CA VAL A 240 2.38 -10.60 8.71
C VAL A 240 1.43 -10.39 7.54
N PRO A 241 0.65 -11.42 7.14
CA PRO A 241 -0.42 -11.24 6.18
C PRO A 241 -1.50 -10.30 6.73
N SER A 242 -1.81 -9.27 5.96
CA SER A 242 -2.73 -8.20 6.34
C SER A 242 -3.68 -7.84 5.21
N VAL A 243 -4.78 -7.17 5.56
CA VAL A 243 -5.61 -6.43 4.62
C VAL A 243 -5.32 -4.95 4.78
N THR A 244 -4.85 -4.34 3.70
CA THR A 244 -4.71 -2.90 3.58
C THR A 244 -6.00 -2.31 3.05
N PHE A 245 -6.65 -1.44 3.83
CA PHE A 245 -7.76 -0.59 3.41
C PHE A 245 -7.22 0.73 2.88
N ILE A 246 -7.78 1.19 1.77
CA ILE A 246 -7.32 2.35 1.01
C ILE A 246 -8.49 3.31 0.86
N GLY A 247 -8.22 4.58 1.15
CA GLY A 247 -9.20 5.63 1.13
C GLY A 247 -8.56 7.00 1.00
N GLN A 248 -9.35 8.01 1.32
CA GLN A 248 -8.91 9.40 1.27
C GLN A 248 -9.76 10.27 2.20
N TYR A 249 -9.18 11.35 2.73
CA TYR A 249 -9.88 12.30 3.58
C TYR A 249 -9.57 13.73 3.16
N SER A 250 -10.40 14.66 3.63
CA SER A 250 -10.15 16.09 3.49
C SER A 250 -10.72 16.82 4.70
N THR A 251 -10.27 18.06 4.91
CA THR A 251 -10.97 18.96 5.82
C THR A 251 -12.31 19.35 5.22
N LYS A 252 -13.28 19.70 6.07
CA LYS A 252 -14.62 20.09 5.64
C LYS A 252 -14.62 21.23 4.61
N ASP A 253 -13.68 22.15 4.73
CA ASP A 253 -13.58 23.36 3.90
C ASP A 253 -12.60 23.23 2.72
N SER A 254 -11.96 22.07 2.56
CA SER A 254 -11.01 21.82 1.47
C SER A 254 -11.49 20.69 0.55
N ASP A 255 -11.34 20.91 -0.75
CA ASP A 255 -11.48 19.87 -1.77
C ASP A 255 -10.17 19.10 -2.00
N GLU A 256 -9.09 19.46 -1.29
CA GLU A 256 -7.85 18.70 -1.30
C GLU A 256 -8.04 17.35 -0.61
N SER A 257 -7.90 16.29 -1.39
CA SER A 257 -8.03 14.93 -0.90
C SER A 257 -6.67 14.34 -0.56
N ILE A 258 -6.49 13.96 0.70
CA ILE A 258 -5.29 13.37 1.25
C ILE A 258 -5.49 11.85 1.31
N PRO A 259 -4.60 11.04 0.71
CA PRO A 259 -4.74 9.59 0.75
C PRO A 259 -4.62 9.07 2.19
N MET A 260 -5.46 8.12 2.55
CA MET A 260 -5.40 7.40 3.82
C MET A 260 -5.33 5.89 3.58
N THR A 261 -4.74 5.20 4.53
CA THR A 261 -4.67 3.75 4.49
C THR A 261 -4.56 3.17 5.89
N PHE A 262 -5.14 2.01 6.09
CA PHE A 262 -5.05 1.26 7.34
C PHE A 262 -4.71 -0.19 7.06
N ASP A 263 -3.98 -0.82 7.96
CA ASP A 263 -3.63 -2.23 7.87
C ASP A 263 -4.23 -2.97 9.04
N ILE A 264 -4.95 -4.06 8.74
CA ILE A 264 -5.44 -4.99 9.76
C ILE A 264 -4.80 -6.35 9.47
N PRO A 265 -4.03 -6.92 10.41
CA PRO A 265 -3.51 -8.27 10.30
C PRO A 265 -4.65 -9.27 10.10
N THR A 266 -4.54 -10.15 9.12
CA THR A 266 -5.54 -11.22 8.91
C THR A 266 -5.60 -12.20 10.09
N ASP A 267 -4.51 -12.28 10.85
CA ASP A 267 -4.42 -13.04 12.09
C ASP A 267 -3.26 -12.50 12.95
N ALA A 268 -3.59 -11.65 13.92
CA ALA A 268 -2.62 -11.11 14.86
C ALA A 268 -1.93 -12.20 15.70
N SER A 269 -2.55 -13.38 15.88
CA SER A 269 -1.95 -14.47 16.65
C SER A 269 -0.75 -15.14 15.97
N LEU A 270 -0.49 -14.82 14.70
CA LEU A 270 0.68 -15.31 13.98
C LEU A 270 1.98 -14.68 14.49
N VAL A 271 1.91 -13.52 15.14
CA VAL A 271 3.06 -12.85 15.78
C VAL A 271 3.44 -13.64 17.03
N PRO A 272 4.63 -14.26 17.10
CA PRO A 272 5.04 -14.99 18.30
C PRO A 272 5.31 -14.02 19.46
N ALA A 273 4.60 -14.18 20.57
CA ALA A 273 4.79 -13.33 21.75
C ALA A 273 6.09 -13.61 22.53
N ASN A 274 6.69 -14.81 22.40
CA ASN A 274 7.75 -15.26 23.32
C ASN A 274 8.70 -16.33 22.76
N LYS A 275 8.87 -16.41 21.44
CA LYS A 275 9.87 -17.32 20.88
C LYS A 275 10.97 -16.51 20.24
N ALA A 276 12.18 -16.62 20.80
CA ALA A 276 13.39 -16.39 20.04
C ALA A 276 13.23 -17.17 18.73
N ILE A 277 13.00 -16.47 17.63
CA ILE A 277 12.97 -17.09 16.32
C ILE A 277 14.43 -17.42 16.05
N VAL A 278 14.84 -18.62 16.46
CA VAL A 278 16.19 -19.11 16.22
C VAL A 278 16.36 -19.18 14.71
N SER A 279 16.96 -18.15 14.13
CA SER A 279 17.46 -18.20 12.77
C SER A 279 18.53 -19.29 12.76
N ARG A 280 18.26 -20.40 12.09
CA ARG A 280 19.32 -21.30 11.65
C ARG A 280 20.02 -20.72 10.44
#